data_AF-A0A960VIU1-F1
#
_entry.id   AF-A0A960VIU1-F1
#
_cell.length_a   1.000
_cell.length_b   1.000
_cell.length_c   1.000
_cell.angle_alpha   90.00
_cell.angle_beta   90.00
_cell.angle_gamma   90.00
#
_symmetry.space_group_name_H-M   'P 1'
#
loop_
_entity.id
_entity.type
_entity.pdbx_description
1 polymer ?
#
loop_
_entity_poly.entity_id
_entity_poly.type
_entity_poly.pdbx_seq_one_letter_code
_entity_poly.pdbx_strand_id
1 'polypeptide(L)'
;MFCGLFYFQRTFSPRCIFCKLLLLFVITGSLQADEIFDAYPPHIKREIEYRYPTERFINAYGWETISSGLKNLNVSMIHRNLFDKIWHREEPGFLGYHGSTQEYRIYQDIIRLILEEQVQIPIREDFHFLRIPGDPQFHHQTLQEYGSDYGFNYSPTHFLCMNYALYGNFQHSASCSYYYFANNTSLNYVNYENKLVWLFNTLGIDTSSIHEAFTIGRYHLSAEKGILIQVFDMSHFNPWKEYYELSDEQCGGFSHSPISEIIKGTDPSSFFWQIRMLMSNRHTLNPHSSLYIKRYDALDSQIIQKYEQELREFIKGLDVDKEKVIQYRQELFTVWEVSDEQAE
;
A
#
# COMPACT_ATOMS: atom_id res chain seq x y z
N MET A 1 3.06 67.80 -0.04
CA MET A 1 2.74 66.53 -0.71
C MET A 1 2.76 65.45 0.38
N PHE A 2 1.59 65.21 0.98
CA PHE A 2 1.39 64.32 2.12
C PHE A 2 0.89 62.97 1.59
N CYS A 3 1.63 61.88 1.83
CA CYS A 3 1.16 60.52 1.56
C CYS A 3 0.72 59.85 2.86
N GLY A 4 -0.60 59.70 2.97
CA GLY A 4 -1.37 58.60 3.56
C GLY A 4 -0.73 57.70 4.62
N LEU A 5 -0.91 58.07 5.88
CA LEU A 5 -1.26 57.13 6.95
C LEU A 5 -2.75 56.81 6.80
N PHE A 6 -3.14 55.52 6.74
CA PHE A 6 -4.23 54.94 7.54
C PHE A 6 -4.59 53.48 7.14
N TYR A 7 -4.95 52.72 8.19
CA TYR A 7 -5.77 51.50 8.23
C TYR A 7 -5.15 50.13 7.93
N PHE A 8 -4.59 49.50 8.99
CA PHE A 8 -4.76 48.07 9.24
C PHE A 8 -5.08 47.85 10.73
N GLN A 9 -6.34 48.06 11.12
CA GLN A 9 -6.89 47.49 12.35
C GLN A 9 -7.25 46.02 12.06
N ARG A 10 -6.26 45.12 12.18
CA ARG A 10 -6.55 43.70 12.40
C ARG A 10 -6.61 43.48 13.90
N THR A 11 -7.74 42.99 14.38
CA THR A 11 -7.91 42.45 15.73
C THR A 11 -6.85 41.37 15.93
N PHE A 12 -5.79 41.70 16.66
CA PHE A 12 -4.78 40.72 17.05
C PHE A 12 -5.46 39.74 18.00
N SER A 13 -5.48 38.46 17.64
CA SER A 13 -5.91 37.44 18.58
C SER A 13 -4.97 37.49 19.80
N PRO A 14 -5.46 37.24 21.02
CA PRO A 14 -4.63 37.24 22.23
C PRO A 14 -3.38 36.36 22.10
N ARG A 15 -3.46 35.28 21.30
CA ARG A 15 -2.34 34.39 21.00
C ARG A 15 -1.21 35.09 20.22
N CYS A 16 -1.56 36.04 19.35
CA CYS A 16 -0.60 36.76 18.51
C CYS A 16 0.18 37.83 19.29
N ILE A 17 -0.44 38.41 20.33
CA ILE A 17 0.23 39.34 21.27
C ILE A 17 1.17 38.56 22.20
N PHE A 18 0.71 37.40 22.69
CA PHE A 18 1.52 36.53 23.54
C PHE A 18 2.78 36.02 22.81
N CYS A 19 2.66 35.52 21.58
CA CYS A 19 3.83 35.07 20.80
C CYS A 19 4.83 36.20 20.54
N LYS A 20 4.36 37.43 20.29
CA LYS A 20 5.25 38.58 20.08
C LYS A 20 5.96 39.02 21.37
N LEU A 21 5.28 38.98 22.51
CA LEU A 21 5.88 39.26 23.82
C LEU A 21 6.89 38.19 24.23
N LEU A 22 6.61 36.91 23.92
CA LEU A 22 7.50 35.79 24.15
C LEU A 22 8.77 35.90 23.29
N LEU A 23 8.61 36.24 22.00
CA LEU A 23 9.73 36.48 21.10
C LEU A 23 10.59 37.67 21.56
N LEU A 24 9.95 38.74 22.05
CA LEU A 24 10.65 39.88 22.62
C LEU A 24 11.43 39.50 23.89
N PHE A 25 10.88 38.62 24.73
CA PHE A 25 11.53 38.11 25.95
C PHE A 25 12.72 37.19 25.64
N VAL A 26 12.63 36.36 24.60
CA VAL A 26 13.74 35.50 24.12
C VAL A 26 14.88 36.34 23.56
N ILE A 27 14.55 37.43 22.85
CA ILE A 27 15.55 38.31 22.24
C ILE A 27 16.23 39.21 23.29
N THR A 28 15.55 39.55 24.38
CA THR A 28 16.03 40.53 25.38
C THR A 28 16.47 39.94 26.72
N GLY A 29 16.16 38.67 27.00
CA GLY A 29 16.46 38.00 28.26
C GLY A 29 17.21 36.69 28.06
N SER A 30 18.15 36.43 28.97
CA SER A 30 19.04 35.26 29.04
C SER A 30 18.35 33.91 29.33
N LEU A 31 17.10 33.72 28.92
CA LEU A 31 16.40 32.44 29.05
C LEU A 31 16.86 31.52 27.91
N GLN A 32 17.40 30.36 28.28
CA GLN A 32 17.65 29.30 27.31
C GLN A 32 16.30 28.79 26.78
N ALA A 33 16.23 28.48 25.48
CA ALA A 33 14.97 28.08 24.82
C ALA A 33 14.26 26.93 25.55
N ASP A 34 15.02 26.08 26.24
CA ASP A 34 14.55 24.91 26.97
C ASP A 34 13.64 25.29 28.17
N GLU A 35 13.96 26.38 28.88
CA GLU A 35 13.17 26.87 30.03
C GLU A 35 11.77 27.38 29.61
N ILE A 36 11.61 27.78 28.34
CA ILE A 36 10.33 28.25 27.79
C ILE A 36 9.42 27.07 27.47
N PHE A 37 9.97 25.96 26.97
CA PHE A 37 9.18 24.75 26.68
C PHE A 37 8.71 24.06 27.97
N ASP A 38 9.49 24.12 29.04
CA ASP A 38 9.11 23.61 30.37
C ASP A 38 7.98 24.41 31.03
N ALA A 39 7.81 25.69 30.66
CA ALA A 39 6.74 26.54 31.16
C ALA A 39 5.38 26.28 30.48
N TYR A 40 5.35 25.55 29.36
CA TYR A 40 4.10 25.10 28.76
C TYR A 40 3.57 23.90 29.56
N PRO A 41 2.38 23.98 30.17
CA PRO A 41 1.76 22.78 30.71
C PRO A 41 1.69 21.75 29.58
N PRO A 42 2.07 20.48 29.83
CA PRO A 42 2.07 19.45 28.79
C PRO A 42 0.71 19.50 28.12
N HIS A 43 0.71 19.72 26.81
CA HIS A 43 -0.53 19.67 26.04
C HIS A 43 -1.15 18.32 26.37
N ILE A 44 -2.27 18.33 27.09
CA ILE A 44 -3.03 17.11 27.36
C ILE A 44 -3.44 16.63 25.98
N LYS A 45 -2.67 15.70 25.41
CA LYS A 45 -3.06 14.98 24.21
C LYS A 45 -4.33 14.27 24.61
N ARG A 46 -5.49 14.83 24.22
CA ARG A 46 -6.72 14.07 24.28
C ARG A 46 -6.49 12.89 23.37
N GLU A 47 -6.46 11.69 23.95
CA GLU A 47 -6.50 10.47 23.16
C GLU A 47 -7.82 10.48 22.40
N ILE A 48 -7.72 10.72 21.09
CA ILE A 48 -8.85 10.60 20.20
C ILE A 48 -8.97 9.11 19.90
N GLU A 49 -10.13 8.54 20.23
CA GLU A 49 -10.44 7.14 19.95
C GLU A 49 -10.32 6.88 18.44
N TYR A 50 -9.54 5.87 18.07
CA TYR A 50 -9.38 5.46 16.69
C TYR A 50 -10.71 4.97 16.12
N ARG A 51 -11.05 5.41 14.90
CA ARG A 51 -12.25 4.95 14.18
C ARG A 51 -11.87 4.37 12.83
N TYR A 52 -12.42 3.21 12.51
CA TYR A 52 -12.13 2.48 11.28
C TYR A 52 -12.46 3.34 10.04
N PRO A 53 -11.52 3.52 9.09
CA PRO A 53 -11.74 4.22 7.83
C PRO A 53 -13.05 3.88 7.12
N THR A 54 -13.37 2.60 6.98
CA THR A 54 -14.60 2.17 6.32
C THR A 54 -15.84 2.49 7.15
N GLU A 55 -15.76 2.44 8.49
CA GLU A 55 -16.86 2.88 9.39
C GLU A 55 -17.16 4.36 9.21
N ARG A 56 -16.11 5.18 9.24
CA ARG A 56 -16.26 6.61 9.04
C ARG A 56 -16.82 6.91 7.64
N PHE A 57 -16.40 6.16 6.62
CA PHE A 57 -16.91 6.28 5.25
C PHE A 57 -18.40 5.93 5.16
N ILE A 58 -18.83 4.81 5.74
CA ILE A 58 -20.24 4.42 5.77
C ILE A 58 -21.09 5.46 6.50
N ASN A 59 -20.62 5.96 7.64
CA ASN A 59 -21.33 6.99 8.40
C ASN A 59 -21.45 8.31 7.63
N ALA A 60 -20.47 8.65 6.79
CA ALA A 60 -20.49 9.87 5.99
C ALA A 60 -21.43 9.80 4.77
N TYR A 61 -21.48 8.66 4.07
CA TYR A 61 -22.24 8.53 2.81
C TYR A 61 -23.59 7.82 2.96
N GLY A 62 -23.77 6.99 3.97
CA GLY A 62 -24.96 6.15 4.17
C GLY A 62 -24.97 4.88 3.30
N TRP A 63 -25.54 3.81 3.84
CA TRP A 63 -25.60 2.50 3.18
C TRP A 63 -26.46 2.49 1.92
N GLU A 64 -27.55 3.26 1.91
CA GLU A 64 -28.46 3.39 0.77
C GLU A 64 -27.73 3.97 -0.44
N THR A 65 -26.92 5.01 -0.21
CA THR A 65 -26.10 5.66 -1.24
C THR A 65 -25.06 4.68 -1.79
N ILE A 66 -24.32 4.01 -0.90
CA ILE A 66 -23.29 3.02 -1.27
C ILE A 66 -23.91 1.89 -2.08
N SER A 67 -25.01 1.32 -1.59
CA SER A 67 -25.72 0.23 -2.25
C SER A 67 -26.25 0.64 -3.61
N SER A 68 -26.83 1.84 -3.74
CA SER A 68 -27.31 2.33 -5.03
C SER A 68 -26.17 2.53 -6.02
N GLY A 69 -25.03 3.06 -5.59
CA GLY A 69 -23.88 3.25 -6.46
C GLY A 69 -23.30 1.92 -6.96
N LEU A 70 -23.15 0.92 -6.08
CA LEU A 70 -22.71 -0.42 -6.50
C LEU A 70 -23.70 -1.10 -7.45
N LYS A 71 -25.01 -0.97 -7.20
CA LYS A 71 -26.05 -1.48 -8.11
C LYS A 71 -25.96 -0.82 -9.50
N ASN A 72 -25.67 0.47 -9.57
CA ASN A 72 -25.48 1.18 -10.84
C ASN A 72 -24.25 0.66 -11.62
N LEU A 73 -23.30 0.00 -10.94
CA LEU A 73 -22.18 -0.70 -11.55
C LEU A 73 -22.49 -2.17 -11.88
N ASN A 74 -23.75 -2.60 -11.79
CA ASN A 74 -24.19 -4.00 -11.90
C ASN A 74 -23.55 -4.95 -10.87
N VAL A 75 -23.21 -4.43 -9.69
CA VAL A 75 -22.60 -5.20 -8.62
C VAL A 75 -23.57 -5.38 -7.46
N SER A 76 -23.83 -6.64 -7.10
CA SER A 76 -24.65 -7.00 -5.94
C SER A 76 -23.82 -7.01 -4.65
N MET A 77 -24.44 -6.61 -3.53
CA MET A 77 -23.79 -6.61 -2.21
C MET A 77 -23.79 -7.99 -1.54
N ILE A 78 -23.81 -9.08 -2.32
CA ILE A 78 -23.88 -10.45 -1.78
C ILE A 78 -22.67 -10.81 -0.90
N HIS A 79 -21.53 -10.15 -1.08
CA HIS A 79 -20.31 -10.35 -0.29
C HIS A 79 -20.16 -9.38 0.87
N ARG A 80 -21.20 -8.59 1.19
CA ARG A 80 -21.16 -7.65 2.31
C ARG A 80 -20.75 -8.35 3.61
N ASN A 81 -21.26 -9.54 3.90
CA ASN A 81 -20.92 -10.26 5.13
C ASN A 81 -19.43 -10.64 5.23
N LEU A 82 -18.75 -10.82 4.11
CA LEU A 82 -17.29 -11.02 4.09
C LEU A 82 -16.60 -9.71 4.45
N PHE A 83 -17.02 -8.61 3.85
CA PHE A 83 -16.42 -7.29 4.01
C PHE A 83 -16.67 -6.68 5.40
N ASP A 84 -17.87 -6.86 5.95
CA ASP A 84 -18.25 -6.44 7.31
C ASP A 84 -17.43 -7.18 8.39
N LYS A 85 -16.83 -8.33 8.07
CA LYS A 85 -15.88 -9.02 8.98
C LYS A 85 -14.45 -8.50 8.86
N ILE A 86 -14.12 -7.83 7.77
CA ILE A 86 -12.76 -7.41 7.43
C ILE A 86 -12.44 -6.02 7.98
N TRP A 87 -13.34 -5.04 7.83
CA TRP A 87 -13.07 -3.64 8.20
C TRP A 87 -12.75 -3.41 9.69
N HIS A 88 -13.23 -4.27 10.60
CA HIS A 88 -12.86 -4.22 12.02
C HIS A 88 -11.37 -4.50 12.27
N ARG A 89 -10.64 -4.94 11.24
CA ARG A 89 -9.19 -5.16 11.24
C ARG A 89 -8.41 -3.99 10.66
N GLU A 90 -9.05 -2.87 10.33
CA GLU A 90 -8.37 -1.62 9.93
C GLU A 90 -7.73 -0.98 11.17
N GLU A 91 -6.65 -1.55 11.68
CA GLU A 91 -5.93 -1.07 12.88
C GLU A 91 -4.95 0.07 12.53
N PRO A 92 -4.32 0.75 13.53
CA PRO A 92 -3.22 1.67 13.26
C PRO A 92 -2.14 1.02 12.38
N GLY A 93 -1.81 1.67 11.27
CA GLY A 93 -0.93 1.12 10.21
C GLY A 93 -1.67 0.68 8.95
N PHE A 94 -3.00 0.53 8.99
CA PHE A 94 -3.79 0.28 7.79
C PHE A 94 -3.63 1.42 6.77
N LEU A 95 -3.30 1.06 5.52
CA LEU A 95 -3.15 2.01 4.42
C LEU A 95 -4.34 1.99 3.47
N GLY A 96 -4.84 0.81 3.09
CA GLY A 96 -5.89 0.73 2.09
C GLY A 96 -6.17 -0.68 1.59
N TYR A 97 -7.09 -0.74 0.63
CA TYR A 97 -7.55 -1.94 -0.04
C TYR A 97 -7.25 -1.92 -1.53
N HIS A 98 -6.97 -3.08 -2.10
CA HIS A 98 -6.87 -3.26 -3.54
C HIS A 98 -7.63 -4.52 -3.96
N GLY A 99 -8.68 -4.35 -4.77
CA GLY A 99 -9.36 -5.48 -5.41
C GLY A 99 -8.65 -5.88 -6.71
N SER A 100 -8.46 -7.17 -6.94
CA SER A 100 -7.80 -7.68 -8.16
C SER A 100 -8.35 -9.04 -8.60
N THR A 101 -7.88 -9.54 -9.74
CA THR A 101 -8.32 -10.82 -10.31
C THR A 101 -7.65 -12.03 -9.64
N GLN A 102 -8.25 -13.21 -9.82
CA GLN A 102 -7.61 -14.49 -9.47
C GLN A 102 -6.34 -14.74 -10.32
N GLU A 103 -6.26 -14.21 -11.54
CA GLU A 103 -5.01 -14.28 -12.30
C GLU A 103 -3.86 -13.51 -11.64
N TYR A 104 -4.17 -12.37 -11.00
CA TYR A 104 -3.18 -11.67 -10.20
C TYR A 104 -2.74 -12.51 -9.01
N ARG A 105 -3.67 -13.17 -8.32
CA ARG A 105 -3.34 -14.11 -7.24
C ARG A 105 -2.32 -15.16 -7.69
N ILE A 106 -2.59 -15.82 -8.83
CA ILE A 106 -1.71 -16.84 -9.40
C ILE A 106 -0.31 -16.26 -9.66
N TYR A 107 -0.25 -15.06 -10.24
CA TYR A 107 1.01 -14.33 -10.43
C TYR A 107 1.78 -14.12 -9.12
N GLN A 108 1.10 -13.66 -8.05
CA GLN A 108 1.75 -13.46 -6.74
C GLN A 108 2.26 -14.78 -6.15
N ASP A 109 1.46 -15.84 -6.24
CA ASP A 109 1.78 -17.14 -5.68
C ASP A 109 2.94 -17.83 -6.44
N ILE A 110 3.02 -17.67 -7.77
CA ILE A 110 4.18 -18.16 -8.55
C ILE A 110 5.47 -17.47 -8.10
N ILE A 111 5.47 -16.14 -7.96
CA ILE A 111 6.66 -15.39 -7.51
C ILE A 111 7.08 -15.88 -6.12
N ARG A 112 6.13 -15.96 -5.19
CA ARG A 112 6.39 -16.41 -3.82
C ARG A 112 6.99 -17.82 -3.80
N LEU A 113 6.36 -18.77 -4.49
CA LEU A 113 6.79 -20.17 -4.48
C LEU A 113 8.15 -20.36 -5.17
N ILE A 114 8.46 -19.60 -6.23
CA ILE A 114 9.80 -19.61 -6.82
C ILE A 114 10.84 -19.12 -5.81
N LEU A 115 10.55 -18.02 -5.11
CA LEU A 115 11.48 -17.47 -4.12
C LEU A 115 11.68 -18.40 -2.93
N GLU A 116 10.61 -19.03 -2.42
CA GLU A 116 10.66 -19.99 -1.32
C GLU A 116 11.40 -21.28 -1.73
N GLU A 117 11.06 -21.87 -2.87
CA GLU A 117 11.49 -23.24 -3.20
C GLU A 117 12.77 -23.30 -4.02
N GLN A 118 12.95 -22.38 -4.96
CA GLN A 118 14.11 -22.37 -5.86
C GLN A 118 15.21 -21.44 -5.33
N VAL A 119 14.85 -20.23 -4.93
CA VAL A 119 15.81 -19.22 -4.42
C VAL A 119 16.10 -19.40 -2.93
N GLN A 120 15.29 -20.18 -2.22
CA GLN A 120 15.43 -20.49 -0.79
C GLN A 120 15.41 -19.23 0.10
N ILE A 121 14.51 -18.31 -0.22
CA ILE A 121 14.26 -17.11 0.59
C ILE A 121 12.99 -17.37 1.40
N PRO A 122 13.04 -17.34 2.75
CA PRO A 122 11.85 -17.49 3.56
C PRO A 122 10.93 -16.28 3.39
N ILE A 123 9.69 -16.54 2.99
CA ILE A 123 8.65 -15.51 2.88
C ILE A 123 7.64 -15.74 4.01
N ARG A 124 7.36 -14.68 4.76
CA ARG A 124 6.31 -14.70 5.80
C ARG A 124 4.93 -14.85 5.18
N GLU A 125 4.05 -15.53 5.90
CA GLU A 125 2.69 -15.88 5.47
C GLU A 125 1.85 -14.65 5.08
N ASP A 126 2.11 -13.53 5.74
CA ASP A 126 1.39 -12.27 5.61
C ASP A 126 2.05 -11.27 4.64
N PHE A 127 2.96 -11.73 3.79
CA PHE A 127 3.54 -10.95 2.72
C PHE A 127 3.18 -11.52 1.35
N HIS A 128 2.74 -10.64 0.46
CA HIS A 128 2.42 -11.00 -0.91
C HIS A 128 3.13 -10.06 -1.87
N PHE A 129 3.93 -10.62 -2.78
CA PHE A 129 4.57 -9.86 -3.83
C PHE A 129 3.54 -9.19 -4.71
N LEU A 130 3.65 -7.88 -4.89
CA LEU A 130 2.78 -7.11 -5.79
C LEU A 130 3.42 -6.92 -7.18
N ARG A 131 4.74 -7.10 -7.26
CA ARG A 131 5.56 -7.15 -8.46
C ARG A 131 6.70 -8.14 -8.24
N ILE A 132 7.47 -8.42 -9.29
CA ILE A 132 8.67 -9.26 -9.18
C ILE A 132 9.77 -8.44 -8.50
N PRO A 133 10.34 -8.91 -7.39
CA PRO A 133 11.47 -8.24 -6.77
C PRO A 133 12.72 -8.34 -7.65
N GLY A 134 13.60 -7.34 -7.61
CA GLY A 134 14.82 -7.30 -8.41
C GLY A 134 14.62 -6.97 -9.88
N ASP A 135 13.37 -6.87 -10.36
CA ASP A 135 13.10 -6.39 -11.73
C ASP A 135 13.67 -4.96 -11.87
N PRO A 136 14.53 -4.70 -12.88
CA PRO A 136 15.18 -3.42 -13.07
C PRO A 136 14.22 -2.22 -13.15
N GLN A 137 12.97 -2.49 -13.53
CA GLN A 137 11.92 -1.48 -13.57
C GLN A 137 11.67 -0.79 -12.20
N PHE A 138 11.95 -1.46 -11.07
CA PHE A 138 11.60 -0.98 -9.73
C PHE A 138 12.81 -0.54 -8.87
N HIS A 139 13.94 -0.21 -9.50
CA HIS A 139 15.08 0.37 -8.77
C HIS A 139 14.81 1.82 -8.33
N HIS A 140 15.32 2.19 -7.16
CA HIS A 140 15.07 3.52 -6.58
C HIS A 140 15.55 4.67 -7.47
N GLN A 141 16.70 4.53 -8.14
CA GLN A 141 17.22 5.55 -9.07
C GLN A 141 16.24 5.81 -10.23
N THR A 142 15.69 4.75 -10.84
CA THR A 142 14.70 4.90 -11.92
C THR A 142 13.41 5.52 -11.41
N LEU A 143 13.05 5.30 -10.15
CA LEU A 143 11.86 5.90 -9.53
C LEU A 143 12.06 7.39 -9.17
N GLN A 144 13.24 7.79 -8.70
CA GLN A 144 13.58 9.19 -8.41
C GLN A 144 13.64 10.05 -9.68
N GLU A 145 14.20 9.51 -10.77
CA GLU A 145 14.23 10.18 -12.08
C GLU A 145 12.80 10.43 -12.62
N TYR A 146 11.85 9.54 -12.31
CA TYR A 146 10.43 9.73 -12.65
C TYR A 146 9.75 10.84 -11.82
N GLY A 147 10.22 11.10 -10.60
CA GLY A 147 9.69 12.17 -9.73
C GLY A 147 10.26 13.55 -10.03
N SER A 148 11.49 13.65 -10.52
CA SER A 148 12.19 14.94 -10.69
C SER A 148 11.93 15.67 -12.00
N ASP A 149 11.57 14.97 -13.09
CA ASP A 149 11.67 15.58 -14.43
C ASP A 149 10.44 16.36 -14.91
N TYR A 150 9.18 15.98 -14.67
CA TYR A 150 8.05 16.78 -15.16
C TYR A 150 6.75 16.54 -14.39
N GLY A 151 5.92 17.58 -14.30
CA GLY A 151 4.54 17.48 -13.87
C GLY A 151 3.81 16.29 -14.53
N PHE A 152 3.22 15.45 -13.69
CA PHE A 152 2.08 14.58 -14.00
C PHE A 152 2.26 13.51 -15.09
N ASN A 153 3.45 12.99 -15.41
CA ASN A 153 3.54 11.76 -16.21
C ASN A 153 3.66 10.51 -15.32
N TYR A 154 2.52 10.18 -14.72
CA TYR A 154 2.28 8.98 -13.93
C TYR A 154 2.55 7.71 -14.75
N SER A 155 3.52 6.89 -14.33
CA SER A 155 3.60 5.50 -14.81
C SER A 155 2.79 4.58 -13.89
N PRO A 156 1.64 4.04 -14.32
CA PRO A 156 0.81 3.16 -13.49
C PRO A 156 1.52 1.84 -13.12
N THR A 157 2.67 1.55 -13.72
CA THR A 157 3.45 0.35 -13.41
C THR A 157 4.16 0.45 -12.07
N HIS A 158 4.59 1.64 -11.66
CA HIS A 158 5.38 1.89 -10.45
C HIS A 158 4.53 2.16 -9.20
N PHE A 159 3.22 2.36 -9.35
CA PHE A 159 2.34 2.66 -8.22
C PHE A 159 1.31 1.55 -8.02
N LEU A 160 1.07 1.19 -6.76
CA LEU A 160 -0.11 0.44 -6.36
C LEU A 160 -1.22 1.43 -5.96
N CYS A 161 -2.29 1.47 -6.75
CA CYS A 161 -3.50 2.22 -6.42
C CYS A 161 -4.38 1.42 -5.46
N MET A 162 -4.74 2.02 -4.33
CA MET A 162 -5.57 1.43 -3.28
C MET A 162 -6.71 2.36 -2.93
N ASN A 163 -7.80 1.81 -2.39
CA ASN A 163 -8.89 2.58 -1.80
C ASN A 163 -8.70 2.66 -0.30
N TYR A 164 -8.82 3.85 0.26
CA TYR A 164 -8.67 4.05 1.70
C TYR A 164 -9.75 3.33 2.53
N ALA A 165 -10.92 3.06 1.95
CA ALA A 165 -11.99 2.30 2.57
C ALA A 165 -12.47 1.20 1.62
N LEU A 166 -13.08 0.13 2.14
CA LEU A 166 -13.60 -1.00 1.35
C LEU A 166 -14.54 -0.55 0.23
N TYR A 167 -15.40 0.42 0.54
CA TYR A 167 -16.38 1.02 -0.36
C TYR A 167 -15.90 2.35 -0.95
N GLY A 168 -14.61 2.67 -0.83
CA GLY A 168 -14.02 3.81 -1.53
C GLY A 168 -14.29 3.70 -3.03
N ASN A 169 -14.59 4.82 -3.68
CA ASN A 169 -14.93 4.88 -5.11
C ASN A 169 -16.12 4.00 -5.54
N PHE A 170 -17.11 3.72 -4.67
CA PHE A 170 -18.25 2.83 -5.01
C PHE A 170 -19.09 3.24 -6.24
N GLN A 171 -18.92 4.46 -6.76
CA GLN A 171 -19.57 4.97 -7.98
C GLN A 171 -18.69 4.87 -9.24
N HIS A 172 -17.42 4.46 -9.10
CA HIS A 172 -16.44 4.43 -10.19
C HIS A 172 -15.89 3.01 -10.36
N SER A 173 -16.40 2.27 -11.35
CA SER A 173 -15.92 0.90 -11.65
C SER A 173 -14.42 0.82 -11.91
N ALA A 174 -13.82 1.90 -12.43
CA ALA A 174 -12.40 1.99 -12.74
C ALA A 174 -11.46 2.06 -11.52
N SER A 175 -12.01 2.22 -10.32
CA SER A 175 -11.23 2.34 -9.09
C SER A 175 -11.94 1.77 -7.87
N CYS A 176 -12.98 0.96 -8.04
CA CYS A 176 -13.76 0.38 -6.95
C CYS A 176 -13.22 -1.01 -6.59
N SER A 177 -12.60 -1.14 -5.41
CA SER A 177 -12.06 -2.42 -4.92
C SER A 177 -13.14 -3.50 -4.81
N TYR A 178 -14.34 -3.14 -4.32
CA TYR A 178 -15.46 -4.08 -4.25
C TYR A 178 -15.90 -4.54 -5.65
N TYR A 179 -15.90 -3.66 -6.65
CA TYR A 179 -16.23 -4.01 -8.04
C TYR A 179 -15.26 -5.06 -8.60
N TYR A 180 -13.95 -4.84 -8.43
CA TYR A 180 -12.93 -5.79 -8.92
C TYR A 180 -12.99 -7.14 -8.22
N PHE A 181 -13.21 -7.14 -6.91
CA PHE A 181 -13.46 -8.37 -6.16
C PHE A 181 -14.71 -9.09 -6.68
N ALA A 182 -15.86 -8.42 -6.73
CA ALA A 182 -17.14 -9.04 -7.04
C ALA A 182 -17.22 -9.57 -8.48
N ASN A 183 -16.51 -8.96 -9.41
CA ASN A 183 -16.54 -9.31 -10.83
C ASN A 183 -15.29 -10.05 -11.32
N ASN A 184 -14.30 -10.29 -10.45
CA ASN A 184 -13.02 -10.92 -10.81
C ASN A 184 -12.39 -10.26 -12.06
N THR A 185 -12.31 -8.93 -12.03
CA THR A 185 -11.90 -8.14 -13.21
C THR A 185 -10.88 -7.06 -12.84
N SER A 186 -10.35 -6.39 -13.85
CA SER A 186 -9.41 -5.27 -13.73
C SER A 186 -9.75 -4.19 -14.77
N LEU A 187 -9.32 -2.94 -14.55
CA LEU A 187 -9.60 -1.85 -15.49
C LEU A 187 -9.07 -2.14 -16.90
N ASN A 188 -7.83 -2.59 -16.94
CA ASN A 188 -7.09 -2.87 -18.15
C ASN A 188 -6.70 -4.35 -18.11
N TYR A 189 -6.77 -5.01 -19.26
CA TYR A 189 -6.20 -6.34 -19.37
C TYR A 189 -4.71 -6.30 -19.02
N VAL A 190 -4.30 -7.15 -18.08
CA VAL A 190 -2.91 -7.33 -17.68
C VAL A 190 -2.49 -8.75 -18.02
N ASN A 191 -1.54 -8.90 -18.94
CA ASN A 191 -0.95 -10.19 -19.23
C ASN A 191 0.07 -10.56 -18.15
N TYR A 192 -0.41 -11.18 -17.08
CA TYR A 192 0.43 -11.58 -15.94
C TYR A 192 1.43 -12.69 -16.30
N GLU A 193 1.12 -13.57 -17.25
CA GLU A 193 2.07 -14.57 -17.77
C GLU A 193 3.30 -13.86 -18.36
N ASN A 194 3.08 -12.87 -19.24
CA ASN A 194 4.17 -12.10 -19.82
C ASN A 194 5.00 -11.32 -18.79
N LYS A 195 4.39 -10.92 -17.65
CA LYS A 195 5.12 -10.26 -16.57
C LYS A 195 6.16 -11.18 -15.93
N LEU A 196 5.96 -12.50 -15.93
CA LEU A 196 6.90 -13.47 -15.34
C LEU A 196 8.08 -13.85 -16.24
N VAL A 197 8.03 -13.50 -17.53
CA VAL A 197 9.08 -13.85 -18.50
C VAL A 197 10.46 -13.38 -18.04
N TRP A 198 10.54 -12.18 -17.46
CA TRP A 198 11.80 -11.67 -16.91
C TRP A 198 12.35 -12.60 -15.82
N LEU A 199 11.54 -12.93 -14.82
CA LEU A 199 11.96 -13.81 -13.71
C LEU A 199 12.41 -15.18 -14.20
N PHE A 200 11.66 -15.80 -15.11
CA PHE A 200 11.98 -17.12 -15.65
C PHE A 200 13.31 -17.09 -16.42
N ASN A 201 13.52 -16.09 -17.28
CA ASN A 201 14.80 -15.92 -17.99
C ASN A 201 15.97 -15.66 -17.04
N THR A 202 15.74 -14.84 -16.00
CA THR A 202 16.73 -14.53 -14.96
C THR A 202 17.16 -15.79 -14.22
N LEU A 203 16.27 -16.75 -14.00
CA LEU A 203 16.56 -18.02 -13.32
C LEU A 203 16.95 -19.18 -14.26
N GLY A 204 16.94 -18.94 -15.58
CA GLY A 204 17.20 -19.98 -16.58
C GLY A 204 16.09 -21.02 -16.70
N ILE A 205 14.86 -20.69 -16.32
CA ILE A 205 13.68 -21.56 -16.41
C ILE A 205 13.07 -21.42 -17.82
N ASP A 206 12.59 -22.52 -18.40
CA ASP A 206 11.83 -22.47 -19.64
C ASP A 206 10.54 -21.64 -19.46
N THR A 207 10.42 -20.56 -20.24
CA THR A 207 9.24 -19.68 -20.23
C THR A 207 7.95 -20.38 -20.64
N SER A 208 8.00 -21.54 -21.32
CA SER A 208 6.81 -22.34 -21.62
C SER A 208 6.09 -22.83 -20.35
N SER A 209 6.85 -23.09 -19.27
CA SER A 209 6.32 -23.53 -17.97
C SER A 209 5.48 -22.47 -17.25
N ILE A 210 5.56 -21.19 -17.66
CA ILE A 210 4.69 -20.13 -17.14
C ILE A 210 3.22 -20.47 -17.41
N HIS A 211 2.92 -20.92 -18.63
CA HIS A 211 1.55 -21.24 -19.03
C HIS A 211 0.99 -22.42 -18.24
N GLU A 212 1.82 -23.43 -17.96
CA GLU A 212 1.46 -24.60 -17.16
C GLU A 212 1.13 -24.20 -15.71
N ALA A 213 1.96 -23.35 -15.09
CA ALA A 213 1.69 -22.82 -13.75
C ALA A 213 0.35 -22.06 -13.68
N PHE A 214 0.05 -21.23 -14.70
CA PHE A 214 -1.24 -20.55 -14.79
C PHE A 214 -2.40 -21.51 -15.04
N THR A 215 -2.18 -22.59 -15.78
CA THR A 215 -3.19 -23.63 -16.02
C THR A 215 -3.61 -24.30 -14.71
N ILE A 216 -2.66 -24.62 -13.82
CA ILE A 216 -2.95 -25.14 -12.47
C ILE A 216 -3.83 -24.14 -11.71
N GLY A 217 -3.43 -22.86 -11.66
CA GLY A 217 -4.20 -21.85 -10.96
C GLY A 217 -5.61 -21.64 -11.52
N ARG A 218 -5.76 -21.56 -12.85
CA ARG A 218 -7.07 -21.41 -13.51
C ARG A 218 -7.97 -22.61 -13.25
N TYR A 219 -7.43 -23.82 -13.18
CA TYR A 219 -8.21 -25.03 -12.88
C TYR A 219 -8.90 -24.93 -11.51
N HIS A 220 -8.20 -24.44 -10.49
CA HIS A 220 -8.76 -24.33 -9.13
C HIS A 220 -9.54 -23.05 -8.88
N LEU A 221 -9.19 -21.93 -9.55
CA LEU A 221 -9.64 -20.59 -9.16
C LEU A 221 -10.61 -19.92 -10.17
N SER A 222 -10.83 -20.48 -11.37
CA SER A 222 -11.55 -19.80 -12.46
C SER A 222 -13.04 -19.56 -12.23
N ALA A 223 -13.70 -20.32 -11.36
CA ALA A 223 -15.14 -20.21 -11.13
C ALA A 223 -15.54 -19.03 -10.21
N GLU A 224 -14.56 -18.28 -9.70
CA GLU A 224 -14.74 -17.50 -8.48
C GLU A 224 -14.55 -15.99 -8.63
N LYS A 225 -14.83 -15.31 -7.52
CA LYS A 225 -14.60 -13.87 -7.32
C LYS A 225 -13.11 -13.56 -7.32
N GLY A 226 -12.77 -12.28 -7.48
CA GLY A 226 -11.41 -11.79 -7.36
C GLY A 226 -10.87 -11.90 -5.93
N ILE A 227 -9.70 -11.31 -5.71
CA ILE A 227 -9.08 -11.20 -4.39
C ILE A 227 -9.19 -9.79 -3.86
N LEU A 228 -9.26 -9.66 -2.54
CA LEU A 228 -9.14 -8.38 -1.85
C LEU A 228 -7.83 -8.36 -1.06
N ILE A 229 -6.99 -7.40 -1.37
CA ILE A 229 -5.73 -7.16 -0.67
C ILE A 229 -5.95 -6.01 0.31
N GLN A 230 -5.52 -6.19 1.56
CA GLN A 230 -5.49 -5.16 2.58
C GLN A 230 -4.04 -4.92 3.00
N VAL A 231 -3.57 -3.69 2.79
CA VAL A 231 -2.16 -3.32 3.01
C VAL A 231 -2.02 -2.53 4.29
N PHE A 232 -1.01 -2.89 5.06
CA PHE A 232 -0.61 -2.25 6.30
C PHE A 232 0.88 -1.88 6.23
N ASP A 233 1.23 -0.78 6.86
CA ASP A 233 2.60 -0.35 7.07
C ASP A 233 2.88 -0.23 8.57
N MET A 234 3.72 -1.14 9.08
CA MET A 234 4.11 -1.18 10.49
C MET A 234 5.40 -0.40 10.77
N SER A 235 6.00 0.28 9.79
CA SER A 235 7.24 1.04 9.97
C SER A 235 7.10 2.17 10.99
N HIS A 236 5.90 2.76 11.10
CA HIS A 236 5.60 3.80 12.08
C HIS A 236 5.70 3.33 13.55
N PHE A 237 5.67 2.02 13.81
CA PHE A 237 5.91 1.46 15.15
C PHE A 237 7.40 1.37 15.50
N ASN A 238 8.29 1.56 14.52
CA ASN A 238 9.73 1.59 14.73
C ASN A 238 10.32 2.92 14.22
N PRO A 239 10.55 3.90 15.12
CA PRO A 239 11.02 5.24 14.73
C PRO A 239 12.44 5.25 14.16
N TRP A 240 13.14 4.11 14.16
CA TRP A 240 14.53 3.97 13.70
C TRP A 240 14.66 3.39 12.29
N LYS A 241 13.54 3.03 11.62
CA LYS A 241 13.56 2.53 10.25
C LYS A 241 13.12 3.61 9.26
N GLU A 242 13.72 3.62 8.07
CA GLU A 242 13.24 4.44 6.97
C GLU A 242 11.80 4.07 6.62
N TYR A 243 10.97 5.09 6.43
CA TYR A 243 9.57 4.92 6.05
C TYR A 243 9.46 4.49 4.59
N TYR A 244 8.33 3.85 4.24
CA TYR A 244 8.00 3.64 2.84
C TYR A 244 7.87 4.98 2.13
N GLU A 245 8.41 5.06 0.93
CA GLU A 245 8.09 6.12 -0.01
C GLU A 245 6.64 5.93 -0.48
N LEU A 246 5.67 6.30 0.35
CA LEU A 246 4.35 6.59 -0.15
C LEU A 246 4.49 7.89 -0.93
N SER A 247 4.25 7.89 -2.24
CA SER A 247 4.31 9.15 -2.98
C SER A 247 3.13 10.02 -2.53
N ASP A 248 3.40 10.97 -1.65
CA ASP A 248 2.48 12.03 -1.25
C ASP A 248 1.96 12.84 -2.46
N GLU A 249 2.67 12.78 -3.59
CA GLU A 249 2.51 13.66 -4.75
C GLU A 249 1.14 13.61 -5.45
N GLN A 250 0.29 12.62 -5.18
CA GLN A 250 -1.03 12.51 -5.84
C GLN A 250 -2.26 12.48 -4.93
N CYS A 251 -2.10 12.69 -3.62
CA CYS A 251 -3.22 13.22 -2.84
C CYS A 251 -3.31 14.72 -3.17
N GLY A 252 -3.89 15.05 -4.33
CA GLY A 252 -3.95 16.41 -4.86
C GLY A 252 -4.38 17.43 -3.79
N GLY A 253 -3.42 18.24 -3.33
CA GLY A 253 -3.65 19.39 -2.46
C GLY A 253 -3.16 19.31 -1.02
N PHE A 254 -2.48 18.24 -0.58
CA PHE A 254 -2.01 18.16 0.81
C PHE A 254 -0.54 18.59 0.92
N SER A 255 -0.25 19.36 1.98
CA SER A 255 1.11 19.56 2.46
C SER A 255 1.75 18.20 2.77
N HIS A 256 3.08 18.16 2.85
CA HIS A 256 3.97 17.04 3.20
C HIS A 256 3.69 16.39 4.58
N SER A 257 2.43 16.24 4.96
CA SER A 257 1.98 15.60 6.19
C SER A 257 2.07 14.10 5.97
N PRO A 258 2.82 13.37 6.82
CA PRO A 258 2.89 11.92 6.75
C PRO A 258 1.49 11.32 6.71
N ILE A 259 1.25 10.34 5.84
CA ILE A 259 -0.05 9.62 5.76
C ILE A 259 -0.51 9.12 7.14
N SER A 260 0.41 8.80 8.05
CA SER A 260 0.09 8.45 9.44
C SER A 260 -0.66 9.56 10.22
N GLU A 261 -0.45 10.84 9.90
CA GLU A 261 -1.21 11.97 10.47
C GLU A 261 -2.60 12.09 9.87
N ILE A 262 -2.74 11.79 8.57
CA ILE A 262 -4.03 11.71 7.87
C ILE A 262 -4.89 10.54 8.40
N ILE A 263 -4.25 9.37 8.60
CA ILE A 263 -4.88 8.14 9.11
C ILE A 263 -5.32 8.31 10.58
N LYS A 264 -4.57 9.08 11.39
CA LYS A 264 -4.93 9.38 12.79
C LYS A 264 -6.26 10.12 12.96
N GLY A 265 -6.86 10.61 11.86
CA GLY A 265 -8.32 10.73 11.75
C GLY A 265 -8.98 11.65 12.77
N THR A 266 -8.39 12.81 13.05
CA THR A 266 -8.92 13.72 14.08
C THR A 266 -10.01 14.68 13.58
N ASP A 267 -10.25 14.76 12.27
CA ASP A 267 -11.21 15.70 11.67
C ASP A 267 -12.16 14.96 10.69
N PRO A 268 -13.43 15.40 10.52
CA PRO A 268 -14.33 14.88 9.49
C PRO A 268 -13.97 15.39 8.08
N SER A 269 -12.72 15.83 7.87
CA SER A 269 -12.22 16.29 6.58
C SER A 269 -12.26 15.17 5.53
N SER A 270 -12.35 15.60 4.26
CA SER A 270 -12.57 14.78 3.06
C SER A 270 -11.82 13.44 3.08
N PHE A 271 -12.56 12.34 3.03
CA PHE A 271 -11.99 11.01 2.77
C PHE A 271 -11.31 11.01 1.41
N PHE A 272 -10.02 10.70 1.37
CA PHE A 272 -9.38 10.35 0.10
C PHE A 272 -10.00 9.07 -0.41
N TRP A 273 -10.49 9.09 -1.65
CA TRP A 273 -11.08 7.89 -2.22
C TRP A 273 -10.01 6.88 -2.64
N GLN A 274 -8.77 7.35 -2.86
CA GLN A 274 -7.63 6.53 -3.29
C GLN A 274 -6.32 6.97 -2.63
N ILE A 275 -5.43 6.02 -2.41
CA ILE A 275 -4.04 6.18 -1.97
C ILE A 275 -3.14 5.46 -2.98
N ARG A 276 -1.90 5.94 -3.14
CA ARG A 276 -0.92 5.33 -4.04
C ARG A 276 0.36 5.02 -3.28
N MET A 277 0.81 3.78 -3.35
CA MET A 277 2.09 3.34 -2.79
C MET A 277 3.10 3.16 -3.92
N LEU A 278 4.28 3.77 -3.80
CA LEU A 278 5.37 3.58 -4.75
C LEU A 278 5.96 2.18 -4.55
N MET A 279 6.10 1.43 -5.64
CA MET A 279 6.64 0.08 -5.64
C MET A 279 8.14 0.13 -5.87
N SER A 280 8.95 -0.10 -4.84
CA SER A 280 10.41 -0.19 -4.89
C SER A 280 10.93 -1.55 -4.41
N ASN A 281 12.08 -1.94 -4.97
CA ASN A 281 12.77 -3.17 -4.59
C ASN A 281 13.20 -3.16 -3.11
N ARG A 282 13.73 -2.04 -2.62
CA ARG A 282 14.27 -1.91 -1.26
C ARG A 282 13.21 -2.05 -0.16
N HIS A 283 12.03 -1.48 -0.38
CA HIS A 283 11.00 -1.38 0.66
C HIS A 283 9.79 -2.26 0.34
N THR A 284 9.01 -1.95 -0.70
CA THR A 284 7.70 -2.59 -0.89
C THR A 284 7.73 -4.00 -1.47
N LEU A 285 8.82 -4.35 -2.17
CA LEU A 285 9.04 -5.68 -2.74
C LEU A 285 10.05 -6.48 -1.91
N ASN A 286 10.38 -6.00 -0.71
CA ASN A 286 11.24 -6.67 0.24
C ASN A 286 10.37 -7.45 1.26
N PRO A 287 10.46 -8.79 1.29
CA PRO A 287 9.68 -9.60 2.23
C PRO A 287 10.08 -9.36 3.69
N HIS A 288 11.28 -8.85 3.98
CA HIS A 288 11.76 -8.50 5.32
C HIS A 288 11.36 -7.10 5.78
N SER A 289 10.61 -6.37 4.95
CA SER A 289 10.14 -5.03 5.27
C SER A 289 9.02 -5.04 6.33
N SER A 290 8.66 -3.88 6.87
CA SER A 290 7.56 -3.71 7.82
C SER A 290 6.15 -3.72 7.19
N LEU A 291 6.01 -3.99 5.89
CA LEU A 291 4.71 -4.07 5.22
C LEU A 291 3.99 -5.29 5.74
N TYR A 292 2.68 -5.28 5.75
CA TYR A 292 1.91 -6.47 6.07
C TYR A 292 0.71 -6.48 5.14
N ILE A 293 0.49 -7.60 4.45
CA ILE A 293 -0.48 -7.70 3.36
C ILE A 293 -1.40 -8.88 3.66
N LYS A 294 -2.63 -8.59 4.08
CA LYS A 294 -3.69 -9.61 4.18
C LYS A 294 -4.35 -9.78 2.81
N ARG A 295 -4.44 -11.02 2.34
CA ARG A 295 -5.28 -11.41 1.21
C ARG A 295 -6.56 -12.07 1.71
N TYR A 296 -7.68 -11.66 1.13
CA TYR A 296 -8.99 -12.25 1.40
C TYR A 296 -9.58 -12.83 0.12
N ASP A 297 -10.11 -14.03 0.26
CA ASP A 297 -10.72 -14.82 -0.81
C ASP A 297 -12.14 -15.23 -0.42
N ALA A 298 -13.01 -15.43 -1.42
CA ALA A 298 -14.32 -16.05 -1.21
C ALA A 298 -14.27 -17.59 -1.18
N LEU A 299 -13.14 -18.15 -1.60
CA LEU A 299 -12.91 -19.59 -1.74
C LEU A 299 -12.74 -20.31 -0.41
N ASP A 300 -13.14 -21.58 -0.38
CA ASP A 300 -12.89 -22.45 0.76
C ASP A 300 -11.39 -22.71 0.94
N SER A 301 -10.96 -22.74 2.21
CA SER A 301 -9.55 -22.96 2.59
C SER A 301 -8.96 -24.25 2.04
N GLN A 302 -9.75 -25.33 1.88
CA GLN A 302 -9.28 -26.61 1.36
C GLN A 302 -8.96 -26.52 -0.13
N ILE A 303 -9.75 -25.77 -0.90
CA ILE A 303 -9.47 -25.52 -2.32
C ILE A 303 -8.16 -24.74 -2.46
N ILE A 304 -7.99 -23.71 -1.62
CA ILE A 304 -6.77 -22.89 -1.60
C ILE A 304 -5.53 -23.73 -1.26
N GLN A 305 -5.62 -24.58 -0.23
CA GLN A 305 -4.52 -25.46 0.18
C GLN A 305 -4.15 -26.45 -0.91
N LYS A 306 -5.14 -27.08 -1.55
CA LYS A 306 -4.91 -28.01 -2.66
C LYS A 306 -4.24 -27.32 -3.85
N TYR A 307 -4.76 -26.16 -4.24
CA TYR A 307 -4.16 -25.33 -5.29
C TYR A 307 -2.70 -25.00 -4.99
N GLU A 308 -2.41 -24.51 -3.78
CA GLU A 308 -1.06 -24.13 -3.39
C GLU A 308 -0.13 -25.34 -3.38
N GLN A 309 -0.59 -26.48 -2.89
CA GLN A 309 0.20 -27.71 -2.89
C GLN A 309 0.57 -28.14 -4.31
N GLU A 310 -0.41 -28.24 -5.21
CA GLU A 310 -0.16 -28.65 -6.60
C GLU A 310 0.77 -27.67 -7.32
N LEU A 311 0.57 -26.35 -7.12
CA LEU A 311 1.45 -25.34 -7.69
C LEU A 311 2.87 -25.43 -7.11
N ARG A 312 3.02 -25.65 -5.80
CA ARG A 312 4.32 -25.79 -5.14
C ARG A 312 5.07 -27.04 -5.62
N GLU A 313 4.38 -28.17 -5.78
CA GLU A 313 4.96 -29.39 -6.36
C GLU A 313 5.44 -29.16 -7.80
N PHE A 314 4.65 -28.46 -8.61
CA PHE A 314 5.06 -28.06 -9.95
C PHE A 314 6.30 -27.16 -9.93
N ILE A 315 6.31 -26.09 -9.12
CA ILE A 315 7.44 -25.17 -9.03
C ILE A 315 8.71 -25.88 -8.57
N LYS A 316 8.64 -26.82 -7.62
CA LYS A 316 9.78 -27.66 -7.18
C LYS A 316 10.37 -28.50 -8.31
N GLY A 317 9.55 -28.93 -9.26
CA GLY A 317 9.95 -29.78 -10.38
C GLY A 317 10.58 -29.03 -11.55
N LEU A 318 10.59 -27.69 -11.53
CA LEU A 318 11.19 -26.89 -12.60
C LEU A 318 12.71 -27.09 -12.67
N ASP A 319 13.23 -27.17 -13.90
CA ASP A 319 14.67 -27.13 -14.15
C ASP A 319 15.16 -25.68 -14.06
N VAL A 320 16.17 -25.43 -13.24
CA VAL A 320 16.70 -24.10 -12.94
C VAL A 320 18.20 -24.07 -13.16
N ASP A 321 18.70 -22.92 -13.62
CA ASP A 321 20.14 -22.67 -13.68
C ASP A 321 20.63 -22.28 -12.27
N LYS A 322 21.35 -23.20 -11.62
CA LYS A 322 21.81 -23.02 -10.24
C LYS A 322 22.72 -21.80 -10.05
N GLU A 323 23.56 -21.47 -11.02
CA GLU A 323 24.46 -20.32 -10.92
C GLU A 323 23.64 -19.02 -10.96
N LYS A 324 22.66 -18.96 -11.86
CA LYS A 324 21.73 -17.82 -11.94
C LYS A 324 20.87 -17.67 -10.70
N VAL A 325 20.39 -18.77 -10.12
CA VAL A 325 19.63 -18.74 -8.85
C VAL A 325 20.47 -18.12 -7.73
N ILE A 326 21.74 -18.52 -7.61
CA ILE A 326 22.67 -17.96 -6.60
C ILE A 326 22.89 -16.47 -6.85
N GLN A 327 23.16 -16.09 -8.11
CA GLN A 327 23.36 -14.69 -8.48
C GLN A 327 22.14 -13.84 -8.15
N TYR A 328 20.95 -14.28 -8.57
CA TYR A 328 19.70 -13.56 -8.31
C TYR A 328 19.41 -13.42 -6.82
N ARG A 329 19.68 -14.46 -6.01
CA ARG A 329 19.59 -14.38 -4.55
C ARG A 329 20.49 -13.30 -3.98
N GLN A 330 21.75 -13.25 -4.41
CA GLN A 330 22.72 -12.25 -3.96
C GLN A 330 22.31 -10.82 -4.36
N GLU A 331 21.80 -10.66 -5.58
CA GLU A 331 21.26 -9.38 -6.06
C GLU A 331 20.08 -8.92 -5.19
N LEU A 332 19.14 -9.82 -4.86
CA LEU A 332 18.02 -9.49 -3.98
C LEU A 332 18.48 -9.06 -2.58
N PHE A 333 19.40 -9.79 -1.95
CA PHE A 333 19.93 -9.39 -0.63
C PHE A 333 20.70 -8.07 -0.67
N THR A 334 21.43 -7.81 -1.76
CA THR A 334 22.10 -6.53 -1.97
C THR A 334 21.09 -5.39 -2.04
N VAL A 335 20.02 -5.53 -2.84
CA VAL A 335 19.01 -4.48 -3.02
C VAL A 335 18.12 -4.30 -1.80
N TRP A 336 17.92 -5.36 -1.01
CA TRP A 336 17.18 -5.32 0.24
C TRP A 336 18.01 -4.86 1.45
N GLU A 337 19.33 -4.70 1.27
CA GLU A 337 20.28 -4.35 2.33
C GLU A 337 20.21 -5.31 3.53
N VAL A 338 19.91 -6.58 3.27
CA VAL A 338 19.84 -7.63 4.28
C VAL A 338 21.22 -8.27 4.38
N SER A 339 21.81 -8.27 5.58
CA SER A 339 23.04 -9.03 5.84
C SER A 339 22.75 -10.53 5.80
N ASP A 340 23.69 -11.36 5.35
CA ASP A 340 23.53 -12.83 5.29
C ASP A 340 23.08 -13.44 6.63
N GLU A 341 23.48 -12.87 7.78
CA GLU A 341 23.08 -13.30 9.13
C GLU A 341 21.59 -13.09 9.46
N GLN A 342 20.88 -12.23 8.71
CA GLN A 342 19.44 -11.98 8.87
C GLN A 342 18.59 -12.80 7.89
N ALA A 343 19.24 -13.49 6.96
CA ALA A 343 18.61 -14.28 5.89
C ALA A 343 18.51 -15.78 6.23
N GLU A 344 19.18 -16.23 7.29
CA GLU A 344 19.03 -17.55 7.92
C GLU A 344 17.94 -17.52 8.99
#